data_AF-A0A7W0PBB0-F1
#
_entry.id   AF-A0A7W0PBB0-F1
#
_cell.length_a   1.000
_cell.length_b   1.000
_cell.length_c   1.000
_cell.angle_alpha   90.00
_cell.angle_beta   90.00
_cell.angle_gamma   90.00
#
_symmetry.space_group_name_H-M   'P 1'
#
loop_
_entity.id
_entity.type
_entity.pdbx_description
1 polymer ?
#
loop_
_entity_poly.entity_id
_entity_poly.type
_entity_poly.pdbx_seq_one_letter_code
_entity_poly.pdbx_strand_id
1 'polypeptide(L)'
;MDSTPKLRLSGPGSLIAAVPHLLGFPPEQSLVLVGLSGPRSRLGITMRADLPFDGPDHAPSVAELEPLVEALRRDGASQCLAMVMTDCPDVDGLAPYVDLVANLDEALFEAGIDVDDIVLVRAGRWRSYLCPDPDCCPSQGTAVPAPSGELAAYAAYSGSVVRDSRTALIEMIAPDLEAISATERALDHVCREMAEAAGAGTSEAYRERIEGFIDRRVRAVAAGTARSLTHRDAARIAVALIDRPLRDRVAGYCLQQTASAAESVWIDLLRRLPAPLDAAPATLLAMSSWARGDGAMANVALDRALDSDPGYSLAQLVRTALDHALPPATVREMLAFPAAEAG
;
A
#
# COMPACT_ATOMS: atom_id res chain seq x y z
N MET A 1 10.21 -0.43 -24.94
CA MET A 1 11.46 -0.65 -24.20
C MET A 1 11.35 0.19 -22.96
N ASP A 2 10.77 -0.38 -21.91
CA ASP A 2 10.52 0.35 -20.67
C ASP A 2 11.77 0.22 -19.81
N SER A 3 12.65 1.22 -19.87
CA SER A 3 13.90 1.21 -19.10
C SER A 3 13.61 1.69 -17.69
N THR A 4 13.09 0.80 -16.85
CA THR A 4 12.94 1.07 -15.42
C THR A 4 14.32 1.40 -14.84
N PRO A 5 14.53 2.59 -14.25
CA PRO A 5 15.82 2.97 -13.68
C PRO A 5 16.21 1.98 -12.58
N LYS A 6 17.46 1.52 -12.61
CA LYS A 6 18.00 0.60 -11.60
C LYS A 6 18.68 1.42 -10.51
N LEU A 7 18.16 1.33 -9.29
CA LEU A 7 18.75 1.95 -8.10
C LEU A 7 19.76 0.98 -7.45
N ARG A 8 20.95 1.47 -7.11
CA ARG A 8 21.95 0.69 -6.35
C ARG A 8 22.17 1.32 -4.98
N LEU A 9 21.79 0.61 -3.93
CA LEU A 9 22.01 1.02 -2.55
C LEU A 9 23.29 0.36 -2.03
N SER A 10 24.14 1.13 -1.33
CA SER A 10 25.42 0.63 -0.82
C SER A 10 25.46 0.71 0.71
N GLY A 11 25.47 -0.46 1.35
CA GLY A 11 25.52 -0.63 2.79
C GLY A 11 24.20 -0.33 3.53
N PRO A 12 24.11 -0.68 4.82
CA PRO A 12 22.87 -0.60 5.62
C PRO A 12 22.30 0.82 5.67
N GLY A 13 23.15 1.84 5.89
CA GLY A 13 22.73 3.24 5.97
C GLY A 13 21.98 3.73 4.73
N SER A 14 22.41 3.31 3.53
CA SER A 14 21.73 3.70 2.28
C SER A 14 20.36 3.02 2.15
N LEU A 15 20.23 1.78 2.62
CA LEU A 15 18.97 1.05 2.61
C LEU A 15 17.99 1.60 3.64
N ILE A 16 18.46 1.94 4.85
CA ILE A 16 17.67 2.64 5.89
C ILE A 16 17.12 3.96 5.34
N ALA A 17 17.95 4.75 4.66
CA ALA A 17 17.53 6.01 4.04
C ALA A 17 16.49 5.81 2.91
N ALA A 18 16.45 4.63 2.29
CA ALA A 18 15.50 4.29 1.24
C ALA A 18 14.13 3.83 1.78
N VAL A 19 14.06 3.30 3.01
CA VAL A 19 12.84 2.73 3.58
C VAL A 19 11.62 3.65 3.50
N PRO A 20 11.69 4.96 3.85
CA PRO A 20 10.54 5.85 3.71
C PRO A 20 10.00 5.95 2.29
N HIS A 21 10.87 5.81 1.28
CA HIS A 21 10.48 5.80 -0.13
C HIS A 21 9.87 4.48 -0.55
N LEU A 22 10.37 3.36 -0.02
CA LEU A 22 9.84 2.02 -0.28
C LEU A 22 8.47 1.81 0.37
N LEU A 23 8.23 2.41 1.54
CA LEU A 23 6.98 2.32 2.27
C LEU A 23 6.01 3.49 1.99
N GLY A 24 6.47 4.56 1.33
CA GLY A 24 5.66 5.75 1.03
C GLY A 24 5.49 6.74 2.20
N PHE A 25 6.00 6.43 3.38
CA PHE A 25 6.04 7.32 4.56
C PHE A 25 7.18 6.88 5.49
N PRO A 26 7.72 7.76 6.35
CA PRO A 26 8.69 7.36 7.37
C PRO A 26 7.98 6.51 8.45
N PRO A 27 8.39 5.25 8.66
CA PRO A 27 7.74 4.42 9.68
C PRO A 27 8.18 4.82 11.08
N GLU A 28 7.24 4.76 12.01
CA GLU A 28 7.44 5.03 13.43
C GLU A 28 6.94 3.83 14.22
N GLN A 29 7.63 3.47 15.31
CA GLN A 29 7.26 2.34 16.19
C GLN A 29 6.98 1.05 15.39
N SER A 30 7.93 0.67 14.52
CA SER A 30 7.75 -0.37 13.53
C SER A 30 8.95 -1.31 13.43
N LEU A 31 8.69 -2.59 13.17
CA LEU A 31 9.67 -3.54 12.64
C LEU A 31 9.57 -3.50 11.11
N VAL A 32 10.68 -3.19 10.44
CA VAL A 32 10.77 -3.23 8.97
C VAL A 32 11.69 -4.37 8.54
N LEU A 33 11.23 -5.20 7.62
CA LEU A 33 12.00 -6.29 7.05
C LEU A 33 12.22 -6.03 5.55
N VAL A 34 13.47 -6.07 5.11
CA VAL A 34 13.83 -5.97 3.69
C VAL A 34 14.39 -7.30 3.23
N GLY A 35 13.68 -7.97 2.34
CA GLY A 35 14.12 -9.18 1.66
C GLY A 35 15.08 -8.87 0.53
N LEU A 36 16.16 -9.65 0.45
CA LEU A 36 17.20 -9.53 -0.57
C LEU A 36 17.43 -10.90 -1.21
N SER A 37 17.51 -10.93 -2.55
CA SER A 37 17.60 -12.18 -3.31
C SER A 37 18.75 -12.22 -4.30
N GLY A 38 19.37 -13.40 -4.40
CA GLY A 38 20.37 -13.74 -5.39
C GLY A 38 21.74 -13.08 -5.18
N PRO A 39 22.73 -13.36 -6.04
CA PRO A 39 24.13 -13.02 -5.81
C PRO A 39 24.46 -11.52 -5.91
N ARG A 40 23.47 -10.69 -6.24
CA ARG A 40 23.61 -9.22 -6.30
C ARG A 40 22.76 -8.53 -5.23
N SER A 41 22.23 -9.28 -4.27
CA SER A 41 21.35 -8.80 -3.18
C SER A 41 20.28 -7.85 -3.73
N ARG A 42 19.50 -8.35 -4.69
CA ARG A 42 18.43 -7.55 -5.30
C ARG A 42 17.33 -7.36 -4.27
N LEU A 43 16.89 -6.12 -4.11
CA LEU A 43 15.74 -5.79 -3.27
C LEU A 43 14.50 -6.52 -3.78
N GLY A 44 13.94 -7.37 -2.91
CA GLY A 44 12.68 -8.05 -3.08
C GLY A 44 11.60 -7.30 -2.31
N ILE A 45 10.87 -8.01 -1.45
CA ILE A 45 9.83 -7.42 -0.62
C ILE A 45 10.39 -6.53 0.48
N THR A 46 9.69 -5.41 0.75
CA THR A 46 9.88 -4.59 1.95
C THR A 46 8.58 -4.60 2.74
N MET A 47 8.63 -5.07 3.98
CA MET A 47 7.46 -5.21 4.85
C MET A 47 7.62 -4.36 6.09
N ARG A 48 6.50 -3.89 6.61
CA ARG A 48 6.39 -3.20 7.89
C ARG A 48 5.40 -3.95 8.75
N ALA A 49 5.79 -4.27 9.98
CA ALA A 49 4.91 -4.68 11.05
C ALA A 49 4.98 -3.64 12.18
N ASP A 50 3.90 -3.50 12.94
CA ASP A 50 3.93 -2.69 14.15
C ASP A 50 4.78 -3.39 15.22
N LEU A 51 5.56 -2.61 15.97
CA LEU A 51 6.19 -3.15 17.17
C LEU A 51 5.11 -3.46 18.21
N PRO A 52 5.30 -4.46 19.09
CA PRO A 52 4.32 -4.78 20.11
C PRO A 52 3.99 -3.53 20.94
N PHE A 53 2.72 -3.12 20.90
CA PHE A 53 2.22 -1.91 21.58
C PHE A 53 2.35 -1.98 23.11
N ASP A 54 2.51 -3.20 23.65
CA ASP A 54 2.63 -3.50 25.07
C ASP A 54 4.06 -3.26 25.61
N GLY A 55 4.96 -2.75 24.76
CA GLY A 55 6.32 -2.34 25.10
C GLY A 55 7.39 -3.38 24.76
N PRO A 56 8.68 -3.01 24.93
CA PRO A 56 9.82 -3.83 24.52
C PRO A 56 9.96 -5.17 25.26
N ASP A 57 9.27 -5.33 26.39
CA ASP A 57 9.29 -6.53 27.22
C ASP A 57 8.33 -7.62 26.70
N HIS A 58 7.41 -7.28 25.79
CA HIS A 58 6.45 -8.21 25.19
C HIS A 58 6.91 -8.61 23.79
N ALA A 59 8.00 -9.37 23.71
CA ALA A 59 8.49 -9.88 22.43
C ALA A 59 7.57 -10.99 21.89
N PRO A 60 7.13 -10.92 20.62
CA PRO A 60 6.44 -12.02 19.98
C PRO A 60 7.35 -13.25 19.93
N SER A 61 6.76 -14.42 20.10
CA SER A 61 7.44 -15.71 19.93
C SER A 61 7.85 -15.95 18.48
N VAL A 62 8.79 -16.86 18.26
CA VAL A 62 9.20 -17.33 16.91
C VAL A 62 7.99 -17.73 16.07
N ALA A 63 7.02 -18.42 16.67
CA ALA A 63 5.78 -18.83 15.99
C ALA A 63 4.90 -17.65 15.57
N GLU A 64 4.86 -16.56 16.34
CA GLU A 64 4.12 -15.34 15.98
C GLU A 64 4.82 -14.54 14.86
N LEU A 65 6.13 -14.72 14.69
CA LEU A 65 6.92 -14.13 13.60
C LEU A 65 6.87 -14.95 12.31
N GLU A 66 6.43 -16.22 12.36
CA GLU A 66 6.36 -17.14 11.21
C GLU A 66 5.69 -16.51 9.98
N PRO A 67 4.54 -15.79 10.08
CA PRO A 67 3.90 -15.21 8.90
C PRO A 67 4.79 -14.21 8.14
N LEU A 68 5.59 -13.42 8.87
CA LEU A 68 6.53 -12.46 8.30
C LEU A 68 7.71 -13.18 7.64
N VAL A 69 8.26 -14.19 8.30
CA VAL A 69 9.39 -14.95 7.76
C VAL A 69 8.99 -15.75 6.53
N GLU A 70 7.81 -16.36 6.54
CA GLU A 70 7.30 -17.10 5.39
C GLU A 70 6.99 -16.16 4.20
N ALA A 71 6.58 -14.92 4.44
CA ALA A 71 6.44 -13.91 3.40
C ALA A 71 7.78 -13.63 2.69
N LEU A 72 8.88 -13.48 3.44
CA LEU A 72 10.23 -13.35 2.87
C LEU A 72 10.62 -14.58 2.06
N ARG A 73 10.34 -15.78 2.59
CA ARG A 73 10.66 -17.05 1.91
C ARG A 73 9.90 -17.20 0.58
N ARG A 74 8.61 -16.86 0.56
CA ARG A 74 7.78 -16.88 -0.66
C ARG A 74 8.26 -15.91 -1.72
N ASP A 75 8.73 -14.73 -1.31
CA ASP A 75 9.37 -13.77 -2.21
C ASP A 75 10.74 -14.26 -2.74
N GLY A 76 11.27 -15.36 -2.18
CA GLY A 76 12.56 -15.93 -2.54
C GLY A 76 13.73 -15.13 -1.96
N ALA A 77 13.52 -14.45 -0.83
CA ALA A 77 14.60 -13.81 -0.09
C ALA A 77 15.59 -14.88 0.39
N SER A 78 16.87 -14.66 0.09
CA SER A 78 17.98 -15.46 0.63
C SER A 78 18.69 -14.72 1.77
N GLN A 79 18.48 -13.40 1.84
CA GLN A 79 19.06 -12.51 2.84
C GLN A 79 17.98 -11.56 3.38
N CYS A 80 18.12 -11.10 4.62
CA CYS A 80 17.22 -10.12 5.23
C CYS A 80 18.00 -9.03 5.99
N LEU A 81 17.62 -7.77 5.78
CA LEU A 81 17.98 -6.66 6.67
C LEU A 81 16.74 -6.27 7.48
N ALA A 82 16.82 -6.36 8.80
CA ALA A 82 15.75 -5.96 9.70
C ALA A 82 16.04 -4.63 10.40
N MET A 83 15.01 -3.81 10.60
CA MET A 83 15.12 -2.50 11.25
C MET A 83 14.05 -2.36 12.33
N VAL A 84 14.47 -2.20 13.58
CA VAL A 84 13.61 -1.81 14.70
C VAL A 84 13.60 -0.29 14.77
N MET A 85 12.48 0.33 14.42
CA MET A 85 12.34 1.78 14.35
C MET A 85 11.51 2.28 15.51
N THR A 86 12.15 2.90 16.50
CA THR A 86 11.51 3.26 17.76
C THR A 86 12.25 4.41 18.46
N ASP A 87 11.49 5.21 19.20
CA ASP A 87 12.03 6.20 20.14
C ASP A 87 12.18 5.67 21.58
N CYS A 88 11.92 4.37 21.81
CA CYS A 88 12.15 3.76 23.13
C CYS A 88 13.62 3.97 23.57
N PRO A 89 13.85 4.42 24.82
CA PRO A 89 15.19 4.61 25.33
C PRO A 89 15.87 3.27 25.63
N ASP A 90 17.21 3.29 25.72
CA ASP A 90 17.97 2.16 26.26
C ASP A 90 17.66 2.05 27.77
N VAL A 91 17.49 0.82 28.27
CA VAL A 91 17.23 0.53 29.70
C VAL A 91 18.40 -0.29 30.22
N ASP A 92 19.00 0.13 31.33
CA ASP A 92 20.18 -0.52 31.94
C ASP A 92 21.35 -0.77 30.96
N GLY A 93 21.50 0.12 29.97
CA GLY A 93 22.54 0.04 28.94
C GLY A 93 22.24 -0.94 27.80
N LEU A 94 21.07 -1.58 27.80
CA LEU A 94 20.60 -2.45 26.73
C LEU A 94 19.69 -1.68 25.77
N ALA A 95 19.80 -1.99 24.47
CA ALA A 95 18.84 -1.51 23.49
C ALA A 95 17.44 -2.06 23.80
N PRO A 96 16.37 -1.35 23.41
CA PRO A 96 15.02 -1.89 23.51
C PRO A 96 14.83 -3.08 22.55
N TYR A 97 13.80 -3.90 22.78
CA TYR A 97 13.39 -5.01 21.89
C TYR A 97 14.45 -6.10 21.64
N VAL A 98 15.40 -6.31 22.56
CA VAL A 98 16.43 -7.36 22.44
C VAL A 98 15.86 -8.76 22.26
N ASP A 99 14.77 -9.10 22.97
CA ASP A 99 14.13 -10.41 22.88
C ASP A 99 13.41 -10.60 21.53
N LEU A 100 12.78 -9.54 21.00
CA LEU A 100 12.21 -9.56 19.64
C LEU A 100 13.31 -9.81 18.60
N VAL A 101 14.45 -9.14 18.74
CA VAL A 101 15.59 -9.30 17.83
C VAL A 101 16.12 -10.73 17.87
N ALA A 102 16.26 -11.32 19.07
CA ALA A 102 16.69 -12.71 19.23
C ALA A 102 15.71 -13.70 18.59
N ASN A 103 14.41 -13.55 18.86
CA ASN A 103 13.37 -14.43 18.29
C ASN A 103 13.28 -14.27 16.76
N LEU A 104 13.48 -13.07 16.22
CA LEU A 104 13.51 -12.82 14.79
C LEU A 104 14.73 -13.45 14.11
N ASP A 105 15.91 -13.33 14.71
CA ASP A 105 17.14 -13.94 14.22
C ASP A 105 17.00 -15.47 14.16
N GLU A 106 16.46 -16.08 15.23
CA GLU A 106 16.14 -17.51 15.27
C GLU A 106 15.14 -17.92 14.17
N ALA A 107 14.04 -17.18 14.04
CA ALA A 107 13.01 -17.47 13.03
C ALA A 107 13.57 -17.40 11.59
N LEU A 108 14.40 -16.39 11.29
CA LEU A 108 15.05 -16.23 9.98
C LEU A 108 16.06 -17.35 9.71
N PHE A 109 16.85 -17.71 10.72
CA PHE A 109 17.80 -18.83 10.64
C PHE A 109 17.10 -20.16 10.35
N GLU A 110 16.01 -20.47 11.07
CA GLU A 110 15.21 -21.69 10.84
C GLU A 110 14.61 -21.75 9.44
N ALA A 111 14.27 -20.60 8.86
CA ALA A 111 13.79 -20.50 7.48
C ALA A 111 14.89 -20.53 6.41
N GLY A 112 16.17 -20.53 6.81
CA GLY A 112 17.32 -20.53 5.90
C GLY A 112 17.53 -19.19 5.19
N ILE A 113 17.17 -18.09 5.83
CA ILE A 113 17.37 -16.72 5.33
C ILE A 113 18.53 -16.11 6.11
N ASP A 114 19.60 -15.74 5.42
CA ASP A 114 20.78 -15.14 6.06
C ASP A 114 20.45 -13.72 6.57
N VAL A 115 20.77 -13.44 7.82
CA VAL A 115 20.58 -12.10 8.40
C VAL A 115 21.80 -11.24 8.05
N ASP A 116 21.59 -10.24 7.18
CA ASP A 116 22.65 -9.28 6.81
C ASP A 116 22.98 -8.35 7.98
N ASP A 117 21.95 -7.83 8.64
CA ASP A 117 22.05 -7.10 9.92
C ASP A 117 20.65 -6.98 10.55
N ILE A 118 20.61 -6.68 11.84
CA ILE A 118 19.42 -6.20 12.53
C ILE A 118 19.81 -4.88 13.19
N VAL A 119 19.14 -3.79 12.83
CA VAL A 119 19.52 -2.44 13.26
C VAL A 119 18.42 -1.76 14.07
N LEU A 120 18.81 -1.05 15.12
CA LEU A 120 17.98 -0.05 15.79
C LEU A 120 18.07 1.25 15.02
N VAL A 121 16.94 1.85 14.64
CA VAL A 121 16.86 3.18 14.06
C VAL A 121 16.09 4.09 15.01
N ARG A 122 16.73 5.17 15.46
CA ARG A 122 16.19 6.13 16.44
C ARG A 122 16.74 7.52 16.17
N ALA A 123 15.88 8.53 16.17
CA ALA A 123 16.26 9.94 16.02
C ALA A 123 17.24 10.21 14.85
N GLY A 124 16.99 9.60 13.68
CA GLY A 124 17.85 9.76 12.49
C GLY A 124 19.23 9.11 12.59
N ARG A 125 19.42 8.22 13.55
CA ARG A 125 20.64 7.42 13.74
C ARG A 125 20.31 5.94 13.72
N TRP A 126 21.30 5.12 13.41
CA TRP A 126 21.16 3.67 13.40
C TRP A 126 22.34 2.98 14.09
N ARG A 127 22.08 1.83 14.72
CA ARG A 127 23.08 1.00 15.40
C ARG A 127 22.74 -0.47 15.16
N SER A 128 23.73 -1.31 14.85
CA SER A 128 23.52 -2.76 14.75
C SER A 128 23.29 -3.37 16.14
N TYR A 129 22.35 -4.31 16.24
CA TYR A 129 22.22 -5.20 17.40
C TYR A 129 23.26 -6.33 17.38
N LEU A 130 23.77 -6.67 16.20
CA LEU A 130 24.65 -7.82 15.98
C LEU A 130 26.14 -7.45 16.04
N CYS A 131 26.50 -6.18 15.94
CA CYS A 131 27.88 -5.71 16.02
C CYS A 131 28.26 -5.29 17.45
N PRO A 132 29.15 -6.02 18.14
CA PRO A 132 29.58 -5.70 19.50
C PRO A 132 30.72 -4.66 19.56
N ASP A 133 31.31 -4.30 18.41
CA ASP A 133 32.48 -3.41 18.36
C ASP A 133 32.05 -1.94 18.54
N PRO A 134 32.46 -1.26 19.63
CA PRO A 134 32.08 0.12 19.91
C PRO A 134 32.73 1.15 18.98
N ASP A 135 33.87 0.82 18.34
CA ASP A 135 34.52 1.69 17.36
C ASP A 135 33.79 1.62 16.00
N CYS A 136 33.22 0.46 15.67
CA CYS A 136 32.39 0.25 14.49
C CYS A 136 30.95 0.76 14.69
N CYS A 137 30.34 0.44 15.84
CA CYS A 137 28.96 0.70 16.19
C CYS A 137 28.85 1.44 17.54
N PRO A 138 29.04 2.77 17.55
CA PRO A 138 28.98 3.54 18.79
C PRO A 138 27.59 3.47 19.42
N SER A 139 27.50 3.55 20.75
CA SER A 139 26.25 3.46 21.50
C SER A 139 25.20 4.51 21.07
N GLN A 140 25.66 5.69 20.67
CA GLN A 140 24.85 6.80 20.16
C GLN A 140 24.25 6.52 18.77
N GLY A 141 24.76 5.52 18.05
CA GLY A 141 24.44 5.22 16.66
C GLY A 141 25.12 6.14 15.63
N THR A 142 25.19 5.63 14.41
CA THR A 142 25.71 6.32 13.23
C THR A 142 24.58 7.11 12.56
N ALA A 143 24.86 8.31 12.05
CA ALA A 143 23.84 9.10 11.36
C ALA A 143 23.33 8.38 10.11
N VAL A 144 22.01 8.37 9.90
CA VAL A 144 21.41 7.93 8.64
C VAL A 144 21.83 8.93 7.55
N PRO A 145 22.41 8.48 6.43
CA PRO A 145 22.80 9.38 5.36
C PRO A 145 21.57 10.06 4.74
N ALA A 146 21.78 11.26 4.19
CA ALA A 146 20.74 11.88 3.38
C ALA A 146 20.41 11.00 2.16
N PRO A 147 19.16 11.03 1.64
CA PRO A 147 18.78 10.30 0.44
C PRO A 147 19.74 10.62 -0.71
N SER A 148 20.22 9.59 -1.41
CA SER A 148 21.07 9.81 -2.58
C SER A 148 20.28 10.48 -3.70
N GLY A 149 20.98 11.21 -4.59
CA GLY A 149 20.34 11.79 -5.77
C GLY A 149 19.65 10.75 -6.67
N GLU A 150 20.19 9.52 -6.73
CA GLU A 150 19.58 8.40 -7.45
C GLU A 150 18.28 7.93 -6.80
N LEU A 151 18.23 7.85 -5.47
CA LEU A 151 17.02 7.48 -4.73
C LEU A 151 15.94 8.56 -4.90
N ALA A 152 16.29 9.84 -4.83
CA ALA A 152 15.37 10.94 -5.09
C ALA A 152 14.84 10.93 -6.54
N ALA A 153 15.71 10.65 -7.52
CA ALA A 153 15.31 10.52 -8.93
C ALA A 153 14.41 9.29 -9.17
N TYR A 154 14.71 8.16 -8.53
CA TYR A 154 13.87 6.96 -8.58
C TYR A 154 12.50 7.18 -7.93
N ALA A 155 12.45 7.85 -6.78
CA ALA A 155 11.19 8.22 -6.13
C ALA A 155 10.34 9.15 -7.01
N ALA A 156 10.96 10.15 -7.64
CA ALA A 156 10.28 11.03 -8.59
C ALA A 156 9.77 10.28 -9.83
N TYR A 157 10.57 9.36 -10.38
CA TYR A 157 10.17 8.54 -11.54
C TYR A 157 9.04 7.56 -11.21
N SER A 158 9.09 6.90 -10.05
CA SER A 158 8.08 5.94 -9.59
C SER A 158 6.80 6.60 -9.08
N GLY A 159 6.75 7.94 -9.01
CA GLY A 159 5.63 8.66 -8.40
C GLY A 159 5.50 8.41 -6.89
N SER A 160 6.56 7.89 -6.26
CA SER A 160 6.62 7.66 -4.81
C SER A 160 6.73 9.01 -4.10
N VAL A 161 5.58 9.56 -3.70
CA VAL A 161 5.55 10.74 -2.84
C VAL A 161 5.61 10.27 -1.40
N VAL A 162 6.78 10.37 -0.77
CA VAL A 162 6.91 10.14 0.67
C VAL A 162 6.02 11.15 1.39
N ARG A 163 5.04 10.65 2.12
CA ARG A 163 4.14 11.44 2.94
C ARG A 163 4.70 11.55 4.35
N ASP A 164 4.25 12.58 5.07
CA ASP A 164 4.74 12.86 6.42
C ASP A 164 4.36 11.77 7.42
N SER A 165 3.23 11.08 7.21
CA SER A 165 2.79 9.97 8.06
C SER A 165 1.71 9.11 7.39
N ARG A 166 1.43 7.94 7.99
CA ARG A 166 0.24 7.12 7.65
C ARG A 166 -1.06 7.91 7.83
N THR A 167 -1.14 8.76 8.86
CA THR A 167 -2.31 9.63 9.12
C THR A 167 -2.61 10.54 7.93
N ALA A 168 -1.59 11.06 7.25
CA ALA A 168 -1.78 11.88 6.05
C ALA A 168 -2.44 11.09 4.90
N LEU A 169 -2.23 9.78 4.80
CA LEU A 169 -2.91 8.92 3.82
C LEU A 169 -4.39 8.74 4.18
N ILE A 170 -4.68 8.57 5.47
CA ILE A 170 -6.06 8.46 5.97
C ILE A 170 -6.82 9.77 5.70
N GLU A 171 -6.20 10.92 5.97
CA GLU A 171 -6.79 12.25 5.73
C GLU A 171 -7.13 12.52 4.25
N MET A 172 -6.34 11.97 3.32
CA MET A 172 -6.58 12.09 1.88
C MET A 172 -7.95 11.51 1.48
N ILE A 173 -8.31 10.37 2.05
CA ILE A 173 -9.56 9.66 1.77
C ILE A 173 -10.63 9.86 2.87
N ALA A 174 -10.39 10.76 3.82
CA ALA A 174 -11.30 10.99 4.92
C ALA A 174 -12.68 11.47 4.43
N PRO A 175 -13.77 10.95 5.03
CA PRO A 175 -15.12 11.30 4.61
C PRO A 175 -15.41 12.79 4.83
N ASP A 176 -16.03 13.43 3.83
CA ASP A 176 -16.59 14.77 3.94
C ASP A 176 -18.10 14.63 4.19
N LEU A 177 -18.51 14.87 5.44
CA LEU A 177 -19.89 14.63 5.89
C LEU A 177 -20.92 15.50 5.14
N GLU A 178 -20.55 16.71 4.73
CA GLU A 178 -21.43 17.58 3.94
C GLU A 178 -21.59 17.02 2.52
N ALA A 179 -20.48 16.60 1.92
CA ALA A 179 -20.49 16.03 0.58
C ALA A 179 -21.19 14.66 0.53
N ILE A 180 -21.09 13.86 1.58
CA ILE A 180 -21.85 12.62 1.77
C ILE A 180 -23.34 12.93 1.80
N SER A 181 -23.77 13.84 2.67
CA SER A 181 -25.18 14.23 2.79
C SER A 181 -25.76 14.73 1.46
N ALA A 182 -24.96 15.47 0.68
CA ALA A 182 -25.37 15.95 -0.65
C ALA A 182 -25.45 14.84 -1.70
N THR A 183 -24.56 13.85 -1.64
CA THR A 183 -24.56 12.69 -2.54
C THR A 183 -25.70 11.73 -2.22
N GLU A 184 -26.03 11.53 -0.94
CA GLU A 184 -27.20 10.77 -0.50
C GLU A 184 -28.51 11.29 -1.10
N ARG A 185 -28.71 12.61 -1.09
CA ARG A 185 -29.88 13.22 -1.75
C ARG A 185 -29.93 12.95 -3.26
N ALA A 186 -28.77 12.79 -3.90
CA ALA A 186 -28.70 12.46 -5.32
C ALA A 186 -28.93 10.96 -5.60
N LEU A 187 -28.59 10.07 -4.65
CA LEU A 187 -28.77 8.62 -4.79
C LEU A 187 -30.23 8.25 -5.05
N ASP A 188 -31.19 8.82 -4.32
CA ASP A 188 -32.62 8.51 -4.49
C ASP A 188 -33.14 8.82 -5.90
N HIS A 189 -32.61 9.87 -6.52
CA HIS A 189 -32.97 10.22 -7.90
C HIS A 189 -32.26 9.30 -8.89
N VAL A 190 -30.96 9.08 -8.71
CA VAL A 190 -30.13 8.23 -9.58
C VAL A 190 -30.62 6.78 -9.56
N CYS A 191 -30.95 6.21 -8.40
CA CYS A 191 -31.46 4.85 -8.29
C CYS A 191 -32.73 4.65 -9.12
N ARG A 192 -33.65 5.62 -9.10
CA ARG A 192 -34.87 5.59 -9.93
C ARG A 192 -34.55 5.66 -11.42
N GLU A 193 -33.71 6.62 -11.84
CA GLU A 193 -33.30 6.75 -13.24
C GLU A 193 -32.59 5.49 -13.77
N MET A 194 -31.76 4.87 -12.94
CA MET A 194 -30.98 3.68 -13.31
C MET A 194 -31.88 2.43 -13.36
N ALA A 195 -32.85 2.30 -12.44
CA ALA A 195 -33.85 1.23 -12.47
C ALA A 195 -34.74 1.32 -13.73
N GLU A 196 -35.19 2.51 -14.09
CA GLU A 196 -35.95 2.75 -15.32
C GLU A 196 -35.13 2.42 -16.57
N ALA A 197 -33.85 2.83 -16.61
CA ALA A 197 -32.96 2.56 -17.73
C ALA A 197 -32.58 1.08 -17.87
N ALA A 198 -32.48 0.33 -16.76
CA ALA A 198 -32.19 -1.09 -16.77
C ALA A 198 -33.32 -1.92 -17.42
N GLY A 199 -34.56 -1.42 -17.39
CA GLY A 199 -35.70 -2.04 -18.07
C GLY A 199 -35.74 -1.80 -19.58
N ALA A 200 -34.89 -0.93 -20.13
CA ALA A 200 -35.00 -0.40 -21.50
C ALA A 200 -33.94 -0.93 -22.49
N GLY A 201 -33.24 -2.04 -22.19
CA GLY A 201 -32.22 -2.60 -23.08
C GLY A 201 -31.56 -3.86 -22.53
N THR A 202 -30.48 -4.31 -23.19
CA THR A 202 -29.65 -5.40 -22.66
C THR A 202 -28.74 -4.90 -21.53
N SER A 203 -28.40 -5.77 -20.59
CA SER A 203 -27.45 -5.43 -19.51
C SER A 203 -26.09 -4.99 -20.06
N GLU A 204 -25.67 -5.50 -21.22
CA GLU A 204 -24.40 -5.14 -21.84
C GLU A 204 -24.38 -3.71 -22.40
N ALA A 205 -25.40 -3.32 -23.15
CA ALA A 205 -25.52 -1.95 -23.65
C ALA A 205 -25.59 -0.92 -22.51
N TYR A 206 -26.20 -1.31 -21.39
CA TYR A 206 -26.19 -0.50 -20.17
C TYR A 206 -24.76 -0.35 -19.61
N ARG A 207 -24.00 -1.44 -19.50
CA ARG A 207 -22.60 -1.41 -19.02
C ARG A 207 -21.73 -0.54 -19.90
N GLU A 208 -21.74 -0.74 -21.22
CA GLU A 208 -20.97 0.08 -22.17
C GLU A 208 -21.25 1.58 -22.01
N ARG A 209 -22.52 1.95 -21.87
CA ARG A 209 -22.94 3.35 -21.69
C ARG A 209 -22.42 3.95 -20.39
N ILE A 210 -22.46 3.18 -19.29
CA ILE A 210 -22.01 3.65 -17.98
C ILE A 210 -20.49 3.65 -17.88
N GLU A 211 -19.82 2.63 -18.40
CA GLU A 211 -18.36 2.57 -18.53
C GLU A 211 -17.85 3.77 -19.33
N GLY A 212 -18.45 4.07 -20.48
CA GLY A 212 -18.11 5.26 -21.25
C GLY A 212 -18.38 6.58 -20.53
N PHE A 213 -19.33 6.61 -19.59
CA PHE A 213 -19.54 7.77 -18.72
C PHE A 213 -18.41 7.91 -17.68
N ILE A 214 -17.97 6.81 -17.06
CA ILE A 214 -16.85 6.79 -16.12
C ILE A 214 -15.54 7.18 -16.84
N ASP A 215 -15.27 6.59 -18.00
CA ASP A 215 -14.10 6.93 -18.85
C ASP A 215 -14.04 8.44 -19.17
N ARG A 216 -15.17 9.04 -19.58
CA ARG A 216 -15.22 10.49 -19.83
C ARG A 216 -14.88 11.32 -18.59
N ARG A 217 -15.32 10.90 -17.39
CA ARG A 217 -14.99 11.59 -16.14
C ARG A 217 -13.50 11.47 -15.81
N VAL A 218 -12.94 10.26 -15.94
CA VAL A 218 -11.51 10.01 -15.75
C VAL A 218 -10.67 10.82 -16.74
N ARG A 219 -11.04 10.87 -18.02
CA ARG A 219 -10.36 11.69 -19.02
C ARG A 219 -10.48 13.19 -18.76
N ALA A 220 -11.61 13.66 -18.26
CA ALA A 220 -11.79 15.07 -17.89
C ALA A 220 -10.84 15.47 -16.73
N VAL A 221 -10.68 14.58 -15.74
CA VAL A 221 -9.69 14.77 -14.66
C VAL A 221 -8.27 14.73 -15.22
N ALA A 222 -7.95 13.76 -16.08
CA ALA A 222 -6.63 13.67 -16.73
C ALA A 222 -6.28 14.92 -17.56
N ALA A 223 -7.26 15.51 -18.23
CA ALA A 223 -7.12 16.75 -19.00
C ALA A 223 -7.14 18.03 -18.14
N GLY A 224 -7.36 17.92 -16.82
CA GLY A 224 -7.51 19.06 -15.92
C GLY A 224 -8.76 19.91 -16.15
N THR A 225 -9.72 19.43 -16.94
CA THR A 225 -10.98 20.13 -17.24
C THR A 225 -12.05 19.90 -16.17
N ALA A 226 -11.84 18.90 -15.31
CA ALA A 226 -12.60 18.68 -14.09
C ALA A 226 -11.65 18.43 -12.91
N ARG A 227 -11.96 19.01 -11.75
CA ARG A 227 -11.18 18.80 -10.51
C ARG A 227 -11.85 17.84 -9.53
N SER A 228 -13.16 17.66 -9.63
CA SER A 228 -13.96 16.78 -8.79
C SER A 228 -15.25 16.39 -9.51
N LEU A 229 -15.89 15.33 -9.01
CA LEU A 229 -17.21 14.87 -9.41
C LEU A 229 -18.29 15.79 -8.83
N THR A 230 -19.38 15.91 -9.58
CA THR A 230 -20.63 16.42 -9.00
C THR A 230 -21.24 15.35 -8.08
N HIS A 231 -22.04 15.74 -7.10
CA HIS A 231 -22.76 14.79 -6.22
C HIS A 231 -23.62 13.79 -7.03
N ARG A 232 -24.21 14.25 -8.14
CA ARG A 232 -25.00 13.39 -9.04
C ARG A 232 -24.12 12.41 -9.80
N ASP A 233 -22.95 12.83 -10.29
CA ASP A 233 -22.02 11.92 -10.93
C ASP A 233 -21.49 10.89 -9.93
N ALA A 234 -21.12 11.32 -8.71
CA ALA A 234 -20.67 10.42 -7.64
C ALA A 234 -21.72 9.36 -7.30
N ALA A 235 -22.98 9.78 -7.09
CA ALA A 235 -24.10 8.87 -6.87
C ALA A 235 -24.28 7.88 -8.04
N ARG A 236 -24.17 8.35 -9.29
CA ARG A 236 -24.30 7.51 -10.48
C ARG A 236 -23.19 6.46 -10.59
N ILE A 237 -21.95 6.84 -10.29
CA ILE A 237 -20.82 5.90 -10.28
C ILE A 237 -21.00 4.90 -9.13
N ALA A 238 -21.38 5.35 -7.93
CA ALA A 238 -21.59 4.48 -6.79
C ALA A 238 -22.62 3.37 -7.06
N VAL A 239 -23.80 3.74 -7.60
CA VAL A 239 -24.83 2.75 -7.96
C VAL A 239 -24.36 1.84 -9.09
N ALA A 240 -23.58 2.37 -10.04
CA ALA A 240 -23.01 1.56 -11.13
C ALA A 240 -22.03 0.49 -10.64
N LEU A 241 -21.22 0.80 -9.63
CA LEU A 241 -20.21 -0.12 -9.07
C LEU A 241 -20.81 -1.31 -8.30
N ILE A 242 -22.13 -1.32 -8.06
CA ILE A 242 -22.86 -2.50 -7.55
C ILE A 242 -22.87 -3.64 -8.58
N ASP A 243 -22.87 -3.32 -9.89
CA ASP A 243 -22.72 -4.32 -10.95
C ASP A 243 -21.27 -4.81 -11.00
N ARG A 244 -21.04 -6.03 -10.50
CA ARG A 244 -19.70 -6.63 -10.40
C ARG A 244 -18.95 -6.69 -11.73
N PRO A 245 -19.55 -7.14 -12.86
CA PRO A 245 -18.86 -7.11 -14.15
C PRO A 245 -18.38 -5.71 -14.56
N LEU A 246 -19.21 -4.67 -14.35
CA LEU A 246 -18.81 -3.29 -14.64
C LEU A 246 -17.69 -2.81 -13.71
N ARG A 247 -17.79 -3.08 -12.41
CA ARG A 247 -16.73 -2.78 -11.43
C ARG A 247 -15.40 -3.41 -11.85
N ASP A 248 -15.42 -4.67 -12.26
CA ASP A 248 -14.21 -5.41 -12.63
C ASP A 248 -13.59 -4.84 -13.93
N ARG A 249 -14.40 -4.35 -14.88
CA ARG A 249 -13.90 -3.60 -16.06
C ARG A 249 -13.17 -2.32 -15.68
N VAL A 250 -13.79 -1.49 -14.83
CA VAL A 250 -13.19 -0.21 -14.44
C VAL A 250 -12.00 -0.37 -13.49
N ALA A 251 -11.84 -1.52 -12.84
CA ALA A 251 -10.62 -1.87 -12.11
C ALA A 251 -9.38 -1.90 -13.02
N GLY A 252 -9.54 -2.24 -14.30
CA GLY A 252 -8.49 -2.20 -15.30
C GLY A 252 -7.93 -0.79 -15.60
N TYR A 253 -8.59 0.28 -15.14
CA TYR A 253 -8.11 1.65 -15.39
C TYR A 253 -6.76 1.94 -14.73
N CYS A 254 -6.40 1.22 -13.67
CA CYS A 254 -5.09 1.36 -13.05
C CYS A 254 -3.92 0.87 -13.93
N LEU A 255 -4.19 0.09 -14.97
CA LEU A 255 -3.19 -0.36 -15.94
C LEU A 255 -3.06 0.58 -17.14
N GLN A 256 -3.88 1.63 -17.19
CA GLN A 256 -3.94 2.57 -18.31
C GLN A 256 -3.09 3.82 -18.04
N GLN A 257 -2.81 4.59 -19.10
CA GLN A 257 -2.13 5.89 -19.00
C GLN A 257 -2.89 6.91 -18.12
N THR A 258 -4.18 6.66 -17.87
CA THR A 258 -5.07 7.48 -17.03
C THR A 258 -5.14 7.01 -15.58
N ALA A 259 -4.30 6.08 -15.14
CA ALA A 259 -4.33 5.49 -13.79
C ALA A 259 -4.42 6.53 -12.66
N SER A 260 -3.55 7.55 -12.66
CA SER A 260 -3.56 8.61 -11.63
C SER A 260 -4.85 9.43 -11.63
N ALA A 261 -5.47 9.62 -12.80
CA ALA A 261 -6.76 10.30 -12.89
C ALA A 261 -7.91 9.41 -12.37
N ALA A 262 -7.84 8.10 -12.62
CA ALA A 262 -8.78 7.13 -12.05
C ALA A 262 -8.66 7.10 -10.51
N GLU A 263 -7.44 7.07 -9.96
CA GLU A 263 -7.21 7.19 -8.51
C GLU A 263 -7.83 8.45 -7.92
N SER A 264 -7.68 9.59 -8.60
CA SER A 264 -8.29 10.86 -8.17
C SER A 264 -9.83 10.77 -8.12
N VAL A 265 -10.44 10.07 -9.09
CA VAL A 265 -11.88 9.79 -9.10
C VAL A 265 -12.27 8.88 -7.93
N TRP A 266 -11.52 7.81 -7.66
CA TRP A 266 -11.78 6.91 -6.53
C TRP A 266 -11.67 7.63 -5.18
N ILE A 267 -10.63 8.45 -5.00
CA ILE A 267 -10.45 9.28 -3.79
C ILE A 267 -11.63 10.24 -3.62
N ASP A 268 -12.05 10.95 -4.67
CA ASP A 268 -13.19 11.87 -4.58
C ASP A 268 -14.51 11.15 -4.27
N LEU A 269 -14.68 9.89 -4.71
CA LEU A 269 -15.82 9.05 -4.28
C LEU A 269 -15.74 8.70 -2.78
N LEU A 270 -14.58 8.31 -2.25
CA LEU A 270 -14.42 7.97 -0.82
C LEU A 270 -14.75 9.11 0.12
N ARG A 271 -14.53 10.34 -0.33
CA ARG A 271 -14.89 11.55 0.41
C ARG A 271 -16.40 11.83 0.39
N ARG A 272 -17.14 11.29 -0.58
CA ARG A 272 -18.54 11.65 -0.90
C ARG A 272 -19.55 10.53 -0.68
N LEU A 273 -19.11 9.31 -0.43
CA LEU A 273 -20.00 8.16 -0.36
C LEU A 273 -20.18 7.67 1.08
N PRO A 274 -21.42 7.37 1.49
CA PRO A 274 -21.68 6.69 2.75
C PRO A 274 -21.35 5.19 2.64
N ALA A 275 -21.14 4.55 3.78
CA ALA A 275 -21.14 3.10 3.87
C ALA A 275 -22.52 2.53 3.48
N PRO A 276 -22.61 1.38 2.77
CA PRO A 276 -21.51 0.56 2.26
C PRO A 276 -21.04 0.92 0.83
N LEU A 277 -21.52 2.03 0.25
CA LEU A 277 -21.30 2.36 -1.18
C LEU A 277 -19.85 2.78 -1.51
N ASP A 278 -19.08 3.14 -0.49
CA ASP A 278 -17.66 3.46 -0.55
C ASP A 278 -16.74 2.20 -0.58
N ALA A 279 -17.24 1.00 -0.26
CA ALA A 279 -16.41 -0.22 -0.23
C ALA A 279 -15.83 -0.59 -1.61
N ALA A 280 -16.64 -0.43 -2.67
CA ALA A 280 -16.19 -0.67 -4.04
C ALA A 280 -15.07 0.30 -4.48
N PRO A 281 -15.23 1.63 -4.43
CA PRO A 281 -14.16 2.56 -4.80
C PRO A 281 -12.95 2.47 -3.86
N ALA A 282 -13.12 2.11 -2.60
CA ALA A 282 -12.01 1.86 -1.67
C ALA A 282 -11.15 0.69 -2.16
N THR A 283 -11.80 -0.39 -2.57
CA THR A 283 -11.12 -1.55 -3.15
C THR A 283 -10.43 -1.22 -4.48
N LEU A 284 -11.06 -0.42 -5.35
CA LEU A 284 -10.46 0.02 -6.61
C LEU A 284 -9.21 0.89 -6.39
N LEU A 285 -9.26 1.82 -5.42
CA LEU A 285 -8.10 2.61 -5.01
C LEU A 285 -6.99 1.72 -4.46
N ALA A 286 -7.35 0.69 -3.67
CA ALA A 286 -6.37 -0.23 -3.12
C ALA A 286 -5.63 -1.02 -4.19
N MET A 287 -6.37 -1.58 -5.16
CA MET A 287 -5.78 -2.31 -6.28
C MET A 287 -4.89 -1.41 -7.14
N SER A 288 -5.31 -0.18 -7.41
CA SER A 288 -4.51 0.79 -8.17
C SER A 288 -3.21 1.15 -7.45
N SER A 289 -3.31 1.45 -6.15
CA SER A 289 -2.15 1.79 -5.32
C SER A 289 -1.18 0.61 -5.23
N TRP A 290 -1.69 -0.61 -5.03
CA TRP A 290 -0.88 -1.81 -4.99
C TRP A 290 -0.19 -2.08 -6.35
N ALA A 291 -0.89 -1.91 -7.47
CA ALA A 291 -0.32 -2.14 -8.81
C ALA A 291 0.92 -1.27 -9.11
N ARG A 292 0.94 -0.03 -8.60
CA ARG A 292 2.08 0.89 -8.70
C ARG A 292 3.11 0.76 -7.57
N GLY A 293 2.91 -0.15 -6.62
CA GLY A 293 3.83 -0.42 -5.51
C GLY A 293 3.58 0.38 -4.24
N ASP A 294 2.49 1.14 -4.16
CA ASP A 294 2.09 1.88 -2.96
C ASP A 294 1.21 0.99 -2.06
N GLY A 295 1.88 0.06 -1.36
CA GLY A 295 1.24 -0.81 -0.39
C GLY A 295 0.62 -0.05 0.77
N ALA A 296 1.14 1.12 1.11
CA ALA A 296 0.63 1.96 2.20
C ALA A 296 -0.79 2.45 1.94
N MET A 297 -1.00 3.14 0.82
CA MET A 297 -2.35 3.57 0.42
C MET A 297 -3.25 2.36 0.14
N ALA A 298 -2.70 1.26 -0.40
CA ALA A 298 -3.47 0.04 -0.60
C ALA A 298 -4.05 -0.50 0.70
N ASN A 299 -3.23 -0.58 1.76
CA ASN A 299 -3.65 -1.01 3.08
C ASN A 299 -4.70 -0.06 3.69
N VAL A 300 -4.47 1.26 3.65
CA VAL A 300 -5.41 2.26 4.18
C VAL A 300 -6.76 2.22 3.46
N ALA A 301 -6.76 2.04 2.14
CA ALA A 301 -7.98 1.94 1.35
C ALA A 301 -8.74 0.61 1.63
N LEU A 302 -8.04 -0.50 1.86
CA LEU A 302 -8.68 -1.76 2.24
C LEU A 302 -9.27 -1.73 3.65
N ASP A 303 -8.59 -1.08 4.61
CA ASP A 303 -9.15 -0.85 5.95
C ASP A 303 -10.48 -0.09 5.81
N ARG A 304 -10.50 0.99 5.02
CA ARG A 304 -11.71 1.76 4.71
C ARG A 304 -12.81 0.91 4.06
N ALA A 305 -12.46 0.00 3.18
CA ALA A 305 -13.40 -0.89 2.49
C ALA A 305 -14.05 -1.88 3.46
N LEU A 306 -13.24 -2.52 4.31
CA LEU A 306 -13.67 -3.58 5.24
C LEU A 306 -14.35 -3.01 6.49
N ASP A 307 -13.99 -1.80 6.93
CA ASP A 307 -14.73 -1.07 7.96
C ASP A 307 -16.14 -0.71 7.48
N SER A 308 -16.28 -0.44 6.18
CA SER A 308 -17.56 -0.09 5.56
C SER A 308 -18.46 -1.29 5.30
N ASP A 309 -17.89 -2.35 4.70
CA ASP A 309 -18.55 -3.63 4.47
C ASP A 309 -17.57 -4.78 4.77
N PRO A 310 -17.63 -5.35 5.98
CA PRO A 310 -16.77 -6.46 6.37
C PRO A 310 -16.91 -7.70 5.48
N GLY A 311 -18.03 -7.83 4.76
CA GLY A 311 -18.33 -8.93 3.84
C GLY A 311 -17.93 -8.66 2.38
N TYR A 312 -17.28 -7.52 2.07
CA TYR A 312 -16.96 -7.15 0.70
C TYR A 312 -15.88 -8.07 0.11
N SER A 313 -16.32 -9.10 -0.62
CA SER A 313 -15.47 -10.24 -1.02
C SER A 313 -14.21 -9.85 -1.79
N LEU A 314 -14.27 -8.82 -2.65
CA LEU A 314 -13.09 -8.39 -3.41
C LEU A 314 -12.05 -7.73 -2.49
N ALA A 315 -12.48 -6.94 -1.49
CA ALA A 315 -11.57 -6.36 -0.51
C ALA A 315 -10.90 -7.45 0.33
N GLN A 316 -11.65 -8.47 0.77
CA GLN A 316 -11.09 -9.61 1.50
C GLN A 316 -10.04 -10.37 0.69
N LEU A 317 -10.30 -10.60 -0.61
CA LEU A 317 -9.35 -11.27 -1.50
C LEU A 317 -8.07 -10.45 -1.68
N VAL A 318 -8.18 -9.14 -1.91
CA VAL A 318 -7.02 -8.25 -2.06
C VAL A 318 -6.25 -8.11 -0.74
N ARG A 319 -6.96 -8.02 0.40
CA ARG A 319 -6.37 -8.06 1.75
C ARG A 319 -5.56 -9.32 1.98
N THR A 320 -6.17 -10.47 1.72
CA THR A 320 -5.50 -11.78 1.83
C THR A 320 -4.24 -11.83 0.96
N ALA A 321 -4.31 -11.33 -0.28
CA ALA A 321 -3.15 -11.29 -1.17
C ALA A 321 -2.01 -10.39 -0.64
N LEU A 322 -2.32 -9.23 -0.06
CA LEU A 322 -1.34 -8.34 0.55
C LEU A 322 -0.75 -8.92 1.85
N ASP A 323 -1.58 -9.56 2.69
CA ASP A 323 -1.13 -10.19 3.94
C ASP A 323 -0.22 -11.39 3.65
N HIS A 324 -0.42 -12.05 2.51
CA HIS A 324 0.48 -13.08 1.98
C HIS A 324 1.65 -12.52 1.16
N ALA A 325 1.85 -11.20 1.16
CA ALA A 325 3.01 -10.55 0.56
C ALA A 325 3.13 -10.78 -0.96
N LEU A 326 2.01 -10.96 -1.67
CA LEU A 326 2.06 -11.13 -3.12
C LEU A 326 2.61 -9.87 -3.81
N PRO A 327 3.48 -10.02 -4.83
CA PRO A 327 4.11 -8.88 -5.47
C PRO A 327 3.09 -8.04 -6.28
N PRO A 328 3.35 -6.73 -6.49
CA PRO A 328 2.51 -5.88 -7.36
C PRO A 328 2.27 -6.42 -8.78
N ALA A 329 3.14 -7.29 -9.29
CA ALA A 329 2.92 -7.96 -10.57
C ALA A 329 1.66 -8.84 -10.56
N THR A 330 1.35 -9.47 -9.43
CA THR A 330 0.17 -10.34 -9.28
C THR A 330 -1.12 -9.57 -9.52
N VAL A 331 -1.29 -8.38 -8.93
CA VAL A 331 -2.52 -7.60 -9.16
C VAL A 331 -2.62 -7.09 -10.60
N ARG A 332 -1.49 -6.77 -11.24
CA ARG A 332 -1.49 -6.39 -12.66
C ARG A 332 -1.92 -7.54 -13.55
N GLU A 333 -1.45 -8.75 -13.29
CA GLU A 333 -1.89 -9.96 -14.00
C GLU A 333 -3.38 -10.24 -13.78
N MET A 334 -3.85 -10.16 -12.53
CA MET A 334 -5.27 -10.30 -12.19
C MET A 334 -6.15 -9.29 -12.93
N LEU A 335 -5.70 -8.04 -13.06
CA LEU A 335 -6.42 -6.97 -13.73
C LEU A 335 -6.27 -6.99 -15.26
N ALA A 336 -5.26 -7.67 -15.79
CA ALA A 336 -5.08 -7.87 -17.23
C ALA A 336 -5.96 -9.01 -17.78
N PHE A 337 -6.28 -10.02 -16.97
CA PHE A 337 -7.09 -11.18 -17.38
C PHE A 337 -8.49 -10.81 -17.96
N PRO A 338 -9.26 -9.87 -17.37
CA PRO A 338 -10.54 -9.44 -17.94
C PRO A 338 -10.42 -8.70 -19.28
N ALA A 339 -9.26 -8.11 -19.58
CA ALA A 339 -9.05 -7.35 -20.82
C ALA A 339 -8.72 -8.25 -22.03
N ALA A 340 -8.26 -9.49 -21.79
CA ALA A 340 -7.88 -10.43 -22.84
C ALA A 340 -9.06 -11.24 -23.41
N GLU A 341 -10.14 -11.44 -22.64
CA GLU A 341 -11.34 -12.15 -23.11
C GLU A 341 -12.37 -11.24 -23.82
N ALA A 342 -12.10 -9.92 -23.85
CA ALA A 342 -12.93 -8.92 -24.52
C ALA A 342 -12.38 -8.48 -25.91
N GLY A 343 -11.39 -9.19 -26.44
CA GLY A 343 -10.75 -8.93 -27.74
C GLY A 343 -11.12 -9.93 -28.82
#